data_AF-A0A4V2AEL7-F1
#
_entry.id   AF-A0A4V2AEL7-F1
#
_cell.length_a   1.000
_cell.length_b   1.000
_cell.length_c   1.000
_cell.angle_alpha   90.00
_cell.angle_beta   90.00
_cell.angle_gamma   90.00
#
_symmetry.space_group_name_H-M   'P 1'
#
loop_
_entity.id
_entity.type
_entity.pdbx_description
1 polymer ?
#
loop_
_entity_poly.entity_id
_entity_poly.type
_entity_poly.pdbx_seq_one_letter_code
_entity_poly.pdbx_strand_id
1 'polypeptide(L)' 'MAKDLRKQQALEYHAKGRPGKIEVVPTKEAKTQRDLSLAYSPGVAEPCKEIAAHKENVYKYTA' A
#
# COMPACT_ATOMS: atom_id res chain seq x y z
N MET A 1 -9.40 33.53 19.33
CA MET A 1 -10.09 32.59 20.24
C MET A 1 -10.63 31.35 19.50
N ALA A 2 -11.73 31.40 18.72
CA ALA A 2 -12.26 30.19 18.05
C ALA A 2 -11.47 29.74 16.80
N LYS A 3 -10.91 30.70 16.03
CA LYS A 3 -10.10 30.43 14.83
C LYS A 3 -8.77 29.75 15.18
N ASP A 4 -8.17 30.14 16.31
CA ASP A 4 -6.89 29.62 16.78
C ASP A 4 -7.01 28.18 17.28
N LEU A 5 -8.15 27.84 17.90
CA LEU A 5 -8.44 26.48 18.33
C LEU A 5 -8.56 25.52 17.13
N ARG A 6 -9.29 25.90 16.07
CA ARG A 6 -9.37 25.08 14.84
C ARG A 6 -8.01 24.89 14.17
N LYS A 7 -7.17 25.92 14.18
CA LYS A 7 -5.79 25.83 13.67
C LYS A 7 -4.99 24.81 14.46
N GLN A 8 -4.97 24.89 15.79
CA GLN A 8 -4.23 23.95 16.63
C GLN A 8 -4.72 22.51 16.49
N GLN A 9 -6.04 22.30 16.44
CA GLN A 9 -6.63 20.97 16.21
C GLN A 9 -6.23 20.37 14.86
N ALA A 10 -6.25 21.17 13.79
CA ALA A 10 -5.81 20.70 12.48
C ALA A 10 -4.33 20.34 12.46
N LEU A 11 -3.48 21.12 13.14
CA LEU A 11 -2.06 20.84 13.26
C LEU A 11 -1.79 19.57 14.07
N GLU A 12 -2.46 19.40 15.22
CA GLU A 12 -2.34 18.19 16.03
C GLU A 12 -2.84 16.96 15.26
N TYR A 13 -4.00 17.05 14.59
CA TYR A 13 -4.56 15.97 13.77
C TYR A 13 -3.58 15.45 12.70
N HIS A 14 -2.82 16.34 12.05
CA HIS A 14 -1.87 15.93 11.00
C HIS A 14 -0.51 15.46 11.55
N ALA A 15 -0.19 15.73 12.81
CA ALA A 15 1.12 15.47 13.40
C ALA A 15 1.14 14.29 14.38
N LYS A 16 0.01 14.02 15.05
CA LYS A 16 -0.06 13.04 16.14
C LYS A 16 0.01 11.61 15.62
N GLY A 17 0.84 10.78 16.26
CA GLY A 17 1.08 9.40 15.84
C GLY A 17 2.00 9.35 14.62
N ARG A 18 1.48 8.87 13.49
CA ARG A 18 2.18 8.90 12.20
C ARG A 18 1.73 10.15 11.43
N PRO A 19 2.64 11.09 11.09
CA PRO A 19 2.27 12.29 10.37
C PRO A 19 1.67 12.01 8.99
N GLY A 20 0.75 12.88 8.58
CA GLY A 20 0.06 12.79 7.29
C GLY A 20 -1.33 12.17 7.38
N LYS A 21 -1.93 11.90 6.22
CA LYS A 21 -3.32 11.41 6.10
C LYS A 21 -3.45 10.08 5.36
N ILE A 22 -2.41 9.71 4.61
CA ILE A 22 -2.43 8.56 3.71
C ILE A 22 -1.26 7.66 4.03
N GLU A 23 -1.49 6.37 3.89
CA GLU A 23 -0.45 5.35 3.91
C GLU A 23 -0.79 4.26 2.90
N VAL A 24 0.25 3.56 2.45
CA VAL A 24 0.12 2.35 1.63
C VAL A 24 0.74 1.22 2.43
N VAL A 25 -0.03 0.16 2.66
CA VAL A 25 0.41 -1.02 3.39
C VAL A 25 0.29 -2.26 2.50
N PRO A 26 1.24 -3.22 2.58
CA PRO A 26 1.12 -4.48 1.85
C PRO A 26 -0.14 -5.25 2.24
N THR A 27 -0.83 -5.84 1.26
CA THR A 27 -2.03 -6.68 1.50
C THR A 27 -1.69 -8.16 1.74
N LYS A 28 -0.42 -8.55 1.54
CA LYS A 28 0.13 -9.89 1.76
C LYS A 28 1.39 -9.78 2.62
N GLU A 29 1.72 -10.87 3.32
CA GLU A 29 2.95 -10.96 4.12
C GLU A 29 4.19 -10.73 3.24
N ALA A 30 5.18 -10.04 3.80
CA ALA A 30 6.43 -9.67 3.14
C ALA A 30 7.59 -9.66 4.16
N LYS A 31 7.60 -10.63 5.08
CA LYS A 31 8.49 -10.62 6.26
C LYS A 31 9.67 -11.60 6.14
N THR A 32 9.52 -12.64 5.32
CA THR A 32 10.53 -13.69 5.17
C THR A 32 11.13 -13.69 3.76
N GLN A 33 12.26 -14.38 3.59
CA GLN A 33 12.85 -14.60 2.26
C GLN A 33 11.86 -15.26 1.29
N ARG A 34 11.05 -16.21 1.78
CA ARG A 34 10.00 -16.85 0.99
C ARG A 34 8.91 -15.87 0.59
N ASP A 35 8.51 -14.98 1.48
CA ASP A 35 7.49 -13.99 1.15
C ASP A 35 8.00 -13.01 0.08
N LEU A 36 9.24 -12.57 0.20
CA LEU A 36 9.87 -11.69 -0.78
C LEU A 36 10.04 -12.37 -2.14
N SER A 37 10.37 -13.67 -2.17
CA SER A 37 10.50 -14.41 -3.42
C SER A 37 9.16 -14.62 -4.14
N LEU A 38 8.04 -14.58 -3.41
CA LEU A 38 6.68 -14.62 -3.97
C LEU A 38 6.18 -13.23 -4.38
N ALA A 39 6.41 -12.21 -3.55
CA ALA A 39 5.94 -10.84 -3.78
C ALA A 39 6.75 -10.11 -4.87
N TYR A 40 8.00 -10.51 -5.08
CA TYR A 40 8.89 -9.95 -6.09
C TYR A 40 9.55 -11.06 -6.91
N SER A 41 10.75 -10.82 -7.43
CA SER A 41 11.48 -11.83 -8.20
C SER A 41 11.88 -13.03 -7.34
N PRO A 42 11.69 -14.27 -7.83
CA PRO A 42 11.18 -14.64 -9.15
C PRO A 42 9.64 -14.79 -9.25
N GLY A 43 8.91 -14.88 -8.14
CA GLY A 43 7.49 -15.27 -8.12
C GLY A 43 6.54 -14.30 -8.83
N VAL A 44 6.83 -13.00 -8.83
CA VAL A 44 6.03 -11.98 -9.53
C VAL A 44 5.93 -12.22 -11.04
N ALA A 45 6.84 -12.99 -11.62
CA ALA A 45 6.81 -13.31 -13.04
C ALA A 45 5.54 -14.10 -13.45
N GLU A 46 4.99 -14.92 -12.56
CA GLU A 46 3.82 -15.76 -12.86
C GLU A 46 2.54 -14.94 -13.09
N PRO A 47 2.09 -14.04 -12.20
CA PRO A 47 0.96 -13.17 -12.51
C PRO A 47 1.23 -12.26 -13.72
N CYS A 48 2.47 -11.84 -13.98
CA CYS A 48 2.80 -11.08 -15.19
C CYS A 48 2.58 -11.89 -16.47
N LYS A 49 3.01 -13.16 -16.52
CA LYS A 49 2.80 -14.05 -17.67
C LYS A 49 1.31 -14.32 -17.90
N GLU A 50 0.57 -14.56 -16.83
CA GLU A 50 -0.88 -14.77 -16.90
C GLU A 50 -1.63 -13.55 -17.44
N ILE A 51 -1.23 -12.33 -17.06
CA ILE A 51 -1.81 -11.09 -17.60
C ILE A 51 -1.40 -10.87 -19.07
N ALA A 52 -0.16 -11.22 -19.42
CA ALA A 52 0.32 -11.12 -20.81
C ALA A 52 -0.46 -12.06 -21.75
N ALA A 53 -0.79 -13.28 -21.29
CA ALA A 53 -1.62 -14.21 -22.03
C ALA A 53 -3.11 -13.77 -22.06
N HIS A 54 -3.61 -13.24 -20.94
CA HIS A 54 -5.02 -12.94 -20.71
C HIS A 54 -5.16 -11.60 -19.97
N LYS A 55 -5.40 -10.51 -20.70
CA LYS A 55 -5.40 -9.14 -20.14
C LYS A 55 -6.42 -8.94 -19.01
N GLU A 56 -7.54 -9.65 -19.07
CA GLU A 56 -8.60 -9.64 -18.06
C GLU A 56 -8.12 -10.12 -16.68
N ASN A 57 -7.05 -10.91 -16.61
CA ASN A 57 -6.47 -11.36 -15.35
C ASN A 57 -5.88 -10.22 -14.51
N VAL A 58 -5.73 -9.01 -15.07
CA VAL A 58 -5.31 -7.82 -14.31
C VAL A 58 -6.22 -7.60 -13.10
N TYR A 59 -7.53 -7.74 -13.28
CA TYR A 59 -8.53 -7.57 -12.21
C TYR A 59 -8.49 -8.69 -11.15
N LYS A 60 -7.80 -9.79 -11.43
CA LYS A 60 -7.64 -10.92 -10.51
C LYS A 60 -6.37 -10.79 -9.67
N TYR A 61 -5.29 -10.26 -10.25
CA TYR A 61 -3.95 -10.31 -9.65
C TYR A 61 -3.38 -8.94 -9.23
N THR A 62 -4.08 -7.83 -9.50
CA THR A 62 -3.66 -6.49 -9.05
C THR A 62 -4.72 -5.83 -8.15
N ALA A 63 -4.30 -4.80 -7.41
CA ALA A 63 -5.18 -3.92 -6.66
C ALA A 63 -5.84 -2.86 -7.58
#